data_AF-A0A7J3WNG5-F1
#
_entry.id   AF-A0A7J3WNG5-F1
#
_cell.length_a   1.000
_cell.length_b   1.000
_cell.length_c   1.000
_cell.angle_alpha   90.00
_cell.angle_beta   90.00
_cell.angle_gamma   90.00
#
_symmetry.space_group_name_H-M   'P 1'
#
loop_
_entity.id
_entity.type
_entity.pdbx_description
1 polymer ?
#
loop_
_entity_poly.entity_id
_entity_poly.type
_entity_poly.pdbx_seq_one_letter_code
_entity_poly.pdbx_strand_id
1 'polypeptide(L)' 'MAIVVNKEKCCTYTGTCQCTGCHCEKSQAHSCTSSCVDVCPTEAIRDLNGIVIDQDLCDECGLCIDACENDALEMN' A
#
# COMPACT_ATOMS: atom_id res chain seq x y z
N MET A 1 -13.00 -0.94 -13.01
CA MET A 1 -11.89 0.02 -12.84
C MET A 1 -10.74 -0.81 -12.25
N ALA A 2 -9.65 -0.22 -11.78
CA ALA A 2 -8.54 -0.96 -11.24
C ALA A 2 -7.97 -0.23 -10.02
N ILE A 3 -7.60 -0.98 -8.99
CA ILE A 3 -6.80 -0.41 -7.92
C ILE A 3 -5.36 -0.33 -8.41
N VAL A 4 -4.78 0.86 -8.40
CA VAL A 4 -3.43 1.16 -8.88
C VAL A 4 -2.55 1.57 -7.71
N VAL A 5 -1.35 1.02 -7.66
CA VAL A 5 -0.35 1.33 -6.63
C VAL A 5 0.56 2.46 -7.11
N ASN A 6 0.60 3.55 -6.37
CA ASN A 6 1.53 4.64 -6.57
C ASN A 6 2.88 4.32 -5.90
N LYS A 7 3.86 3.94 -6.72
CA LYS A 7 5.21 3.55 -6.27
C LYS A 7 5.99 4.69 -5.61
N GLU A 8 5.64 5.95 -5.88
CA GLU A 8 6.32 7.12 -5.28
C GLU A 8 5.83 7.40 -3.86
N LYS A 9 4.56 7.07 -3.57
CA LYS A 9 3.95 7.17 -2.24
C LYS A 9 4.11 5.89 -1.41
N CYS A 10 4.35 4.75 -2.05
CA CYS A 10 4.44 3.46 -1.39
C CYS A 10 5.84 3.23 -0.75
N CYS A 11 5.90 3.22 0.58
CA CYS A 11 7.16 3.10 1.34
C CYS A 11 7.94 1.81 1.06
N THR A 12 7.31 0.76 0.54
CA THR A 12 7.97 -0.51 0.19
C THR A 12 8.87 -0.40 -1.05
N TYR A 13 8.61 0.59 -1.92
CA TYR A 13 9.35 0.78 -3.18
C TYR A 13 10.50 1.77 -3.08
N THR A 14 10.41 2.76 -2.21
CA THR A 14 11.39 3.85 -2.15
C THR A 14 12.68 3.43 -1.45
N GLY A 15 12.67 2.40 -0.59
CA GLY A 15 13.87 1.86 0.09
C GLY A 15 14.61 2.85 0.99
N THR A 16 14.24 4.13 0.92
CA THR A 16 14.66 5.21 1.77
C THR A 16 13.44 5.59 2.58
N CYS A 17 13.48 5.29 3.86
CA CYS A 17 12.83 6.14 4.85
C CYS A 17 13.54 7.50 4.78
N GLN A 18 13.36 8.25 3.68
CA GLN A 18 13.84 9.60 3.54
C GLN A 18 12.86 10.42 4.36
N CYS A 19 13.28 10.63 5.61
CA CYS A 19 12.64 11.39 6.68
C CYS A 19 12.48 12.89 6.31
N THR A 20 11.82 13.16 5.19
CA THR A 20 11.48 14.49 4.70
C THR A 20 10.05 14.57 4.19
N GLY A 21 9.24 13.51 4.39
CA GLY A 21 7.84 13.46 3.92
C GLY A 21 6.91 12.48 4.66
N CYS A 22 7.41 11.36 5.19
CA CYS A 22 6.66 10.58 6.20
C CYS A 22 7.01 11.12 7.59
N HIS A 23 6.00 11.46 8.38
CA HIS A 23 6.14 12.06 9.70
C HIS A 23 6.88 11.10 10.66
N CYS A 24 8.21 11.20 10.71
CA CYS A 24 9.07 10.34 11.53
C CYS A 24 9.27 10.96 12.92
N GLU A 25 8.21 11.06 13.72
CA GLU A 25 8.27 11.49 15.11
C GLU A 25 8.48 10.30 16.08
N LYS A 26 9.64 9.63 15.97
CA LYS A 26 10.32 8.81 17.00
C LYS A 26 9.51 7.87 17.93
N SER A 27 8.26 7.55 17.69
CA SER A 27 7.46 6.77 18.64
C SER A 27 6.34 5.93 18.05
N GLN A 28 6.07 6.01 16.74
CA GLN A 28 5.24 5.04 16.06
C GLN A 28 6.01 4.57 14.83
N ALA A 29 6.57 3.37 14.93
CA ALA A 29 6.89 2.58 13.75
C ALA A 29 5.55 2.34 13.03
N HIS A 30 5.10 3.28 12.19
CA HIS A 30 4.20 2.94 11.10
C HIS A 30 4.98 2.00 10.23
N SER A 31 4.81 0.74 10.60
CA SER A 31 5.35 -0.40 9.92
C SER A 31 5.03 -0.15 8.46
N CYS A 32 6.05 -0.11 7.61
CA CYS A 32 5.90 -0.29 6.16
C CYS A 32 5.44 -1.74 5.90
N THR A 33 4.45 -2.21 6.66
CA THR A 33 3.81 -3.49 6.57
C THR A 33 2.66 -3.29 5.63
N SER A 34 2.55 -4.21 4.71
CA SER A 34 1.53 -4.25 3.67
C SER A 34 0.15 -4.53 4.29
N SER A 35 -0.43 -3.58 5.04
CA SER A 35 -1.78 -3.70 5.64
C SER A 35 -2.86 -3.95 4.59
N CYS A 36 -2.62 -3.51 3.36
CA CYS A 36 -3.43 -3.81 2.19
C CYS A 36 -3.55 -5.31 1.90
N VAL A 37 -2.53 -6.13 2.19
CA VAL A 37 -2.57 -7.58 2.00
C VAL A 37 -3.51 -8.22 3.02
N ASP A 38 -3.42 -7.83 4.30
CA ASP A 38 -4.24 -8.40 5.37
C ASP A 38 -5.74 -8.07 5.23
N VAL A 39 -6.07 -6.89 4.70
CA VAL A 39 -7.48 -6.48 4.50
C VAL A 39 -8.08 -6.99 3.20
N CYS A 40 -7.30 -7.58 2.29
CA CYS A 40 -7.78 -8.03 0.99
C CYS A 40 -8.49 -9.39 1.13
N PRO A 41 -9.83 -9.47 1.03
CA PRO A 41 -10.56 -10.73 1.20
C PRO A 41 -10.37 -11.70 0.03
N THR A 42 -9.98 -11.18 -1.14
CA THR A 42 -9.75 -11.97 -2.35
C THR A 42 -8.30 -12.41 -2.50
N GLU A 43 -7.42 -12.06 -1.56
CA GLU A 43 -5.98 -12.30 -1.62
C GLU A 43 -5.35 -11.83 -2.97
N ALA A 44 -5.96 -10.82 -3.60
CA ALA A 44 -5.52 -10.25 -4.87
C ALA A 44 -4.20 -9.49 -4.73
N ILE A 45 -3.78 -9.17 -3.49
CA ILE A 45 -2.61 -8.35 -3.22
C ILE A 45 -1.46 -9.23 -2.72
N ARG A 46 -0.28 -9.08 -3.33
CA ARG A 46 0.95 -9.79 -2.97
C ARG A 46 2.09 -8.81 -2.66
N ASP A 47 2.87 -9.13 -1.64
CA ASP A 47 4.12 -8.44 -1.30
C ASP A 47 5.32 -9.16 -1.92
N LEU A 48 5.91 -8.59 -2.96
CA LEU A 48 7.07 -9.14 -3.67
C LEU A 48 8.08 -8.01 -3.94
N ASN A 49 8.73 -7.50 -2.89
CA ASN A 49 9.52 -6.25 -2.95
C ASN A 49 8.69 -5.06 -3.44
N GLY A 50 7.45 -4.97 -2.93
CA GLY A 50 6.45 -4.03 -3.40
C GLY A 50 5.07 -4.67 -3.49
N ILE A 51 4.05 -3.83 -3.36
CA ILE A 51 2.65 -4.23 -3.51
C ILE A 51 2.35 -4.51 -4.99
N VAL A 52 1.92 -5.73 -5.28
CA VAL A 52 1.41 -6.16 -6.59
C VAL A 52 -0.05 -6.54 -6.43
N ILE A 53 -0.92 -5.96 -7.25
CA ILE A 53 -2.35 -6.23 -7.25
C ILE A 53 -2.69 -7.03 -8.51
N ASP A 54 -3.26 -8.20 -8.30
CA ASP A 54 -3.82 -9.05 -9.34
C ASP A 54 -5.21 -8.51 -9.74
N GLN A 55 -5.29 -7.91 -10.92
CA GLN A 55 -6.52 -7.29 -11.42
C GLN A 55 -7.60 -8.32 -11.76
N ASP A 56 -7.24 -9.59 -11.97
CA ASP A 56 -8.21 -10.66 -12.23
C ASP A 56 -8.92 -11.12 -10.95
N LEU A 57 -8.25 -10.96 -9.79
CA LEU A 57 -8.80 -11.29 -8.46
C LEU A 57 -9.31 -10.06 -7.69
N CYS A 58 -8.96 -8.86 -8.13
CA CYS A 58 -9.35 -7.62 -7.48
C CYS A 58 -10.83 -7.33 -7.74
N ASP A 59 -11.65 -7.39 -6.71
CA ASP A 59 -13.07 -7.02 -6.78
C ASP A 59 -13.29 -5.49 -6.61
N GLU A 60 -12.20 -4.71 -6.65
CA GLU A 60 -12.24 -3.24 -6.57
C GLU A 60 -12.95 -2.69 -5.32
N CYS A 61 -12.97 -3.46 -4.23
CA CYS A 61 -13.70 -3.13 -3.01
C CYS A 61 -13.21 -1.86 -2.28
N GLY A 62 -12.01 -1.37 -2.58
CA GLY A 62 -11.44 -0.15 -1.98
C GLY A 62 -10.89 -0.31 -0.56
N LEU A 63 -11.03 -1.48 0.07
CA LEU A 63 -10.58 -1.72 1.46
C LEU A 63 -9.08 -1.44 1.67
N CYS A 64 -8.26 -1.76 0.67
CA CYS A 64 -6.83 -1.50 0.73
C CYS A 64 -6.50 0.00 0.70
N ILE A 65 -7.33 0.82 0.04
CA ILE A 65 -7.18 2.28 -0.03
C ILE A 65 -7.41 2.88 1.35
N ASP A 66 -8.52 2.50 2.00
CA ASP A 66 -8.85 2.95 3.36
C ASP A 66 -7.81 2.51 4.41
N ALA A 67 -7.23 1.32 4.22
CA ALA A 67 -6.17 0.81 5.10
C ALA A 67 -4.80 1.46 4.83
N CYS A 68 -4.61 2.16 3.70
CA CYS A 68 -3.33 2.73 3.32
C CYS A 68 -3.19 4.17 3.83
N GLU A 69 -2.50 4.32 4.94
CA GLU A 69 -2.28 5.64 5.58
C GLU A 69 -1.41 6.59 4.74
N ASN A 70 -0.63 6.05 3.81
CA ASN A 70 0.19 6.84 2.88
C ASN A 70 -0.59 7.28 1.63
N ASP A 71 -1.88 6.91 1.52
CA ASP A 71 -2.74 7.29 0.40
C ASP A 71 -2.08 6.92 -0.95
N ALA A 72 -1.41 5.77 -0.96
CA ALA A 72 -0.58 5.29 -2.06
C ALA A 72 -1.37 4.40 -3.03
N LEU A 73 -2.64 4.13 -2.76
CA LEU A 73 -3.52 3.29 -3.56
C LEU A 73 -4.67 4.15 -4.05
N GLU A 74 -4.96 4.10 -5.36
CA GLU A 74 -6.04 4.88 -5.98
C GLU A 74 -6.85 3.98 -6.93
N MET A 75 -8.13 4.27 -7.14
CA MET A 75 -8.97 3.60 -8.14
C MET A 75 -8.93 4.38 -9.46
N ASN A 76 -8.48 3.74 -10.55
CA ASN A 76 -8.43 4.33 -11.90
C ASN A 76 -8.91 3.34 -12.97
#